data_AF-A0A9E4BFT5-F1
#
_entry.id   AF-A0A9E4BFT5-F1
#
_cell.length_a   1.000
_cell.length_b   1.000
_cell.length_c   1.000
_cell.angle_alpha   90.00
_cell.angle_beta   90.00
_cell.angle_gamma   90.00
#
_symmetry.space_group_name_H-M   'P 1'
#
loop_
_entity.id
_entity.type
_entity.pdbx_description
1 polymer ?
#
loop_
_entity_poly.entity_id
_entity_poly.type
_entity_poly.pdbx_seq_one_letter_code
_entity_poly.pdbx_strand_id
1 'polypeptide(L)'
;MKHTVSYEDGLIKALKDPEEARAYLKVALDECEASGETDGLLLALRDVAQAQGGVGALAERAGLNREHLYRVLSSRSKPKLDNLMAIISALGFRLRLDCIKL
;
A
#
# COMPACT_ATOMS: atom_id res chain seq x y z
N MET A 1 34.31 -1.27 -5.05
CA MET A 1 33.16 -2.07 -5.53
C MET A 1 31.89 -1.31 -5.20
N LYS A 2 31.02 -1.04 -6.18
CA LYS A 2 29.75 -0.34 -5.96
C LYS A 2 28.81 -1.26 -5.19
N HIS A 3 28.39 -0.87 -3.98
CA HIS A 3 27.35 -1.59 -3.25
C HIS A 3 26.04 -1.43 -4.02
N THR A 4 25.63 -2.46 -4.75
CA THR A 4 24.26 -2.58 -5.24
C THR A 4 23.41 -2.93 -4.04
N VAL A 5 22.84 -1.91 -3.40
CA VAL A 5 21.78 -2.12 -2.41
C VAL A 5 20.67 -2.91 -3.13
N SER A 6 20.11 -3.93 -2.48
CA SER A 6 18.97 -4.67 -3.04
C SER A 6 17.89 -3.68 -3.45
N TYR A 7 17.24 -3.90 -4.60
CA TYR A 7 16.15 -3.04 -5.06
C TYR A 7 15.06 -2.91 -3.98
N GLU A 8 14.76 -4.01 -3.29
CA GLU A 8 13.80 -4.06 -2.18
C GLU A 8 14.22 -3.15 -1.01
N ASP A 9 15.49 -3.23 -0.58
CA ASP A 9 16.00 -2.40 0.52
C ASP A 9 16.00 -0.91 0.14
N GLY A 10 16.32 -0.60 -1.11
CA GLY A 10 16.28 0.76 -1.66
C GLY A 10 14.86 1.31 -1.67
N LEU A 11 13.89 0.52 -2.13
CA LEU A 11 12.48 0.86 -2.15
C LEU A 11 11.95 1.10 -0.73
N ILE A 12 12.15 0.16 0.18
CA ILE A 12 11.70 0.28 1.58
C ILE A 12 12.30 1.50 2.26
N LYS A 13 13.54 1.88 1.93
CA LYS A 13 14.15 3.11 2.44
C LYS A 13 13.47 4.36 1.89
N ALA A 14 13.17 4.40 0.59
CA ALA A 14 12.50 5.53 -0.06
C ALA A 14 11.07 5.74 0.47
N LEU A 15 10.30 4.66 0.61
CA LEU A 15 8.90 4.70 1.06
C LEU A 15 8.70 5.13 2.53
N LYS A 16 9.78 5.40 3.27
CA LYS A 16 9.71 6.08 4.56
C LYS A 16 9.34 7.56 4.42
N ASP A 17 9.66 8.16 3.28
CA ASP A 17 9.19 9.50 2.92
C ASP A 17 7.71 9.42 2.49
N PRO A 18 6.80 10.15 3.15
CA PRO A 18 5.39 10.17 2.77
C PRO A 18 5.12 10.61 1.33
N GLU A 19 5.94 11.48 0.74
CA GLU A 19 5.76 11.93 -0.65
C GLU A 19 6.14 10.85 -1.65
N GLU A 20 7.23 10.12 -1.40
CA GLU A 20 7.62 8.96 -2.20
C GLU A 20 6.56 7.84 -2.10
N ALA A 21 6.09 7.55 -0.88
CA ALA A 21 5.00 6.61 -0.67
C ALA A 21 3.70 7.03 -1.38
N ARG A 22 3.35 8.33 -1.36
CA ARG A 22 2.20 8.85 -2.08
C ARG A 22 2.33 8.68 -3.59
N ALA A 23 3.49 9.01 -4.15
CA ALA A 23 3.75 8.87 -5.58
C ALA A 23 3.67 7.40 -6.00
N TYR A 24 4.27 6.52 -5.22
CA TYR A 24 4.26 5.08 -5.43
C TYR A 24 2.84 4.48 -5.39
N LEU A 25 2.05 4.80 -4.35
CA LEU A 25 0.66 4.35 -4.25
C LEU A 25 -0.22 4.91 -5.35
N LYS A 26 0.03 6.13 -5.82
CA LYS A 26 -0.70 6.71 -6.95
C LYS A 26 -0.50 5.89 -8.22
N VAL A 27 0.74 5.53 -8.55
CA VAL A 27 1.03 4.69 -9.74
C VAL A 27 0.28 3.37 -9.65
N ALA A 28 0.34 2.69 -8.50
CA ALA A 28 -0.35 1.42 -8.30
C ALA A 28 -1.89 1.56 -8.38
N LEU A 29 -2.45 2.70 -7.95
CA LEU A 29 -3.87 2.99 -8.08
C LEU A 29 -4.25 3.25 -9.55
N ASP A 30 -3.47 4.05 -10.29
CA ASP A 30 -3.69 4.32 -11.71
C ASP A 30 -3.67 3.00 -12.53
N GLU A 31 -2.75 2.09 -12.22
CA GLU A 31 -2.68 0.75 -12.84
C GLU A 31 -3.87 -0.14 -12.47
N CYS A 32 -4.31 -0.09 -11.22
CA CYS A 32 -5.52 -0.79 -10.76
C CYS A 32 -6.77 -0.29 -11.48
N GLU A 33 -6.88 1.01 -11.72
CA GLU A 33 -8.00 1.61 -12.47
C GLU A 33 -7.99 1.20 -13.95
N ALA A 34 -6.81 1.16 -14.57
CA ALA A 34 -6.66 0.78 -15.98
C ALA A 34 -6.90 -0.71 -16.23
N SER A 35 -6.44 -1.59 -15.33
CA SER A 35 -6.52 -3.05 -15.48
C SER A 35 -7.77 -3.68 -14.86
N GLY A 36 -8.35 -3.03 -13.83
CA GLY A 36 -9.36 -3.64 -12.96
C GLY A 36 -8.79 -4.65 -11.96
N GLU A 37 -7.47 -4.83 -11.91
CA GLU A 37 -6.78 -5.77 -11.02
C GLU A 37 -6.25 -5.07 -9.76
N THR A 38 -6.63 -5.58 -8.60
CA THR A 38 -6.30 -4.96 -7.30
C THR A 38 -4.95 -5.37 -6.74
N ASP A 39 -4.34 -6.43 -7.28
CA ASP A 39 -3.22 -7.10 -6.62
C ASP A 39 -1.97 -6.23 -6.55
N GLY A 40 -1.71 -5.42 -7.59
CA GLY A 40 -0.63 -4.44 -7.60
C GLY A 40 -0.79 -3.37 -6.52
N LEU A 41 -2.01 -2.83 -6.35
CA LEU A 41 -2.32 -1.87 -5.29
C LEU A 41 -2.15 -2.48 -3.89
N LEU A 42 -2.59 -3.73 -3.69
CA LEU A 42 -2.45 -4.42 -2.40
C LEU A 42 -0.99 -4.67 -2.03
N LEU A 43 -0.16 -5.04 -3.01
CA LEU A 43 1.29 -5.17 -2.82
C LEU A 43 1.93 -3.81 -2.52
N ALA A 44 1.54 -2.75 -3.24
CA ALA A 44 2.09 -1.42 -2.98
C ALA A 44 1.76 -0.92 -1.55
N LEU A 45 0.52 -1.16 -1.08
CA LEU A 45 0.13 -0.88 0.30
C LEU A 45 0.96 -1.69 1.31
N ARG A 46 1.33 -2.93 0.97
CA ARG A 46 2.21 -3.76 1.79
C ARG A 46 3.61 -3.17 1.90
N ASP A 47 4.18 -2.72 0.79
CA ASP A 47 5.54 -2.17 0.76
C ASP A 47 5.62 -0.88 1.58
N VAL A 48 4.60 -0.02 1.46
CA VAL A 48 4.49 1.18 2.30
C VAL A 48 4.30 0.81 3.78
N ALA A 49 3.46 -0.17 4.09
CA ALA A 49 3.33 -0.67 5.46
C ALA A 49 4.68 -1.18 6.01
N GLN A 50 5.44 -1.92 5.20
CA GLN A 50 6.75 -2.44 5.57
C GLN A 50 7.76 -1.31 5.85
N ALA A 51 7.75 -0.25 5.04
CA ALA A 51 8.58 0.92 5.25
C ALA A 51 8.22 1.71 6.52
N GLN A 52 6.94 1.73 6.90
CA GLN A 52 6.40 2.53 8.01
C GLN A 52 6.18 1.75 9.31
N GLY A 53 7.01 0.74 9.59
CA GLY A 53 6.96 -0.02 10.86
C GLY A 53 6.34 -1.41 10.76
N GLY A 54 5.97 -1.85 9.55
CA GLY A 54 5.52 -3.20 9.27
C GLY A 54 4.00 -3.39 9.33
N VAL A 55 3.55 -4.53 8.79
CA VAL A 55 2.14 -4.94 8.77
C VAL A 55 1.55 -5.07 10.18
N GLY A 56 2.36 -5.40 11.19
CA GLY A 56 1.92 -5.46 12.59
C GLY A 56 1.48 -4.08 13.12
N ALA A 57 2.33 -3.07 12.96
CA ALA A 57 2.02 -1.69 13.37
C ALA A 57 0.81 -1.14 12.60
N LEU A 58 0.69 -1.47 11.31
CA LEU A 58 -0.49 -1.13 10.53
C LEU A 58 -1.76 -1.78 11.07
N ALA A 59 -1.73 -3.07 11.43
CA ALA A 59 -2.89 -3.78 11.98
C ALA A 59 -3.39 -3.11 13.27
N GLU A 60 -2.48 -2.73 14.16
CA GLU A 60 -2.78 -2.02 15.41
C GLU A 60 -3.42 -0.65 15.13
N ARG A 61 -2.82 0.15 14.22
CA ARG A 61 -3.34 1.47 13.83
C ARG A 61 -4.71 1.38 13.14
N ALA A 62 -4.93 0.34 12.34
CA ALA A 62 -6.16 0.13 11.59
C ALA A 62 -7.27 -0.54 12.42
N GLY A 63 -6.96 -1.06 13.62
CA GLY A 63 -7.90 -1.87 14.41
C GLY A 63 -8.30 -3.17 13.72
N LEU A 64 -7.44 -3.72 12.86
CA LEU A 64 -7.71 -4.92 12.06
C LEU A 64 -6.97 -6.13 12.60
N ASN A 65 -7.54 -7.32 12.38
CA ASN A 65 -6.84 -8.57 12.69
C ASN A 65 -5.59 -8.71 11.80
N ARG A 66 -4.44 -8.97 12.43
CA ARG A 66 -3.14 -9.05 11.77
C ARG A 66 -3.03 -10.16 10.72
N GLU A 67 -3.58 -11.35 10.99
CA GLU A 67 -3.60 -12.46 10.01
C GLU A 67 -4.47 -12.12 8.80
N HIS A 68 -5.62 -11.51 9.05
CA HIS A 68 -6.49 -11.01 7.99
C HIS A 68 -5.76 -9.98 7.13
N LEU A 69 -5.07 -9.02 7.76
CA LEU A 69 -4.32 -8.00 7.05
C LEU A 69 -3.17 -8.59 6.22
N TYR A 70 -2.44 -9.59 6.73
CA TYR A 70 -1.42 -10.29 5.95
C TYR A 70 -2.00 -10.99 4.71
N ARG A 71 -3.18 -11.63 4.81
CA ARG A 71 -3.82 -12.25 3.65
C ARG A 71 -4.26 -11.22 2.62
N VAL A 72 -4.82 -10.10 3.08
CA VAL A 72 -5.23 -8.98 2.22
C VAL A 72 -4.04 -8.38 1.48
N LEU A 73 -2.98 -7.99 2.20
CA LEU A 73 -1.79 -7.35 1.63
C LEU A 73 -0.87 -8.31 0.86
N SER A 74 -1.14 -9.61 0.91
CA SER A 74 -0.48 -10.61 0.06
C SER A 74 -1.33 -11.01 -1.14
N SER A 75 -2.38 -10.23 -1.44
CA SER A 75 -3.34 -10.48 -2.54
C SER A 75 -4.03 -11.86 -2.47
N ARG A 76 -4.01 -12.52 -1.31
CA ARG A 76 -4.68 -13.82 -1.11
C ARG A 76 -6.18 -13.65 -0.84
N SER A 77 -6.62 -12.44 -0.53
CA SER A 77 -8.01 -12.09 -0.30
C SER A 77 -8.27 -10.63 -0.63
N LYS A 78 -9.31 -10.34 -1.40
CA LYS A 78 -9.68 -8.95 -1.69
C LYS A 78 -10.33 -8.31 -0.44
N PRO A 79 -9.88 -7.13 0.00
CA PRO A 79 -10.52 -6.46 1.11
C PRO A 79 -11.90 -5.95 0.68
N LYS A 80 -12.82 -5.90 1.64
CA LYS A 80 -14.02 -5.07 1.53
C LYS A 80 -13.62 -3.59 1.55
N LEU A 81 -14.48 -2.72 1.02
CA LEU A 81 -14.23 -1.28 0.91
C LEU A 81 -13.92 -0.63 2.26
N ASP A 82 -14.66 -0.97 3.31
CA ASP A 82 -14.43 -0.51 4.68
C ASP A 82 -13.00 -0.81 5.17
N ASN A 83 -12.53 -2.03 4.97
CA ASN A 83 -11.17 -2.45 5.32
C ASN A 83 -10.13 -1.72 4.48
N LEU A 84 -10.37 -1.55 3.18
CA LEU A 84 -9.45 -0.81 2.31
C LEU A 84 -9.30 0.65 2.78
N MET A 85 -10.41 1.32 3.08
CA MET A 85 -10.40 2.67 3.61
C MET A 85 -9.68 2.76 4.96
N ALA A 86 -9.90 1.79 5.85
CA ALA A 86 -9.21 1.71 7.13
C ALA A 86 -7.69 1.55 6.96
N ILE A 87 -7.25 0.68 6.05
CA ILE A 87 -5.83 0.47 5.73
C ILE A 87 -5.19 1.76 5.20
N ILE A 88 -5.82 2.40 4.21
CA ILE A 88 -5.31 3.62 3.58
C ILE A 88 -5.19 4.75 4.62
N SER A 89 -6.21 4.94 5.45
CA SER A 89 -6.21 5.93 6.54
C SER A 89 -5.15 5.61 7.59
N ALA A 90 -5.02 4.34 7.98
CA ALA A 90 -4.02 3.86 8.92
C ALA A 90 -2.59 3.88 8.35
N LEU A 91 -2.39 4.16 7.06
CA LEU A 91 -1.07 4.48 6.47
C LEU A 91 -0.83 5.99 6.36
N GLY A 92 -1.81 6.83 6.75
CA GLY A 92 -1.71 8.29 6.65
C GLY A 92 -2.17 8.85 5.31
N PHE A 93 -2.87 8.07 4.48
CA PHE A 93 -3.36 8.50 3.18
C PHE A 93 -4.89 8.60 3.15
N ARG A 94 -5.43 9.18 2.08
CA ARG A 94 -6.87 9.22 1.80
C ARG A 94 -7.11 9.06 0.32
N LEU A 95 -8.20 8.39 -0.05
CA LEU A 95 -8.67 8.38 -1.43
C LEU A 95 -9.39 9.70 -1.75
N ARG A 96 -9.27 10.15 -3.00
CA ARG A 96 -9.98 11.31 -3.55
C ARG A 96 -10.69 10.88 -4.83
N LEU A 97 -11.85 11.46 -5.05
CA LEU A 97 -12.61 11.30 -6.29
C LEU A 97 -12.20 12.42 -7.24
N ASP A 98 -11.84 12.05 -8.46
CA ASP A 98 -11.54 12.97 -9.55
C ASP A 98 -12.54 12.79 -10.69
N CYS A 99 -12.76 13.85 -11.47
CA CYS A 99 -13.63 13.78 -12.64
C CYS A 99 -12.89 13.09 -13.79
N ILE A 100 -13.41 11.96 -14.25
CA ILE A 100 -12.99 11.34 -15.51
C ILE A 100 -13.90 11.81 -16.64
N LYS A 101 -13.34 12.11 -17.82
CA LYS A 101 -14.14 12.35 -19.02
C LYS A 101 -14.60 10.99 -19.55
N LEU A 102 -15.91 10.76 -19.55
CA LEU A 102 -16.55 9.61 -20.18
C LEU A 102 -16.76 9.84 -21.67
#